data_AF-A0A6J7P056-F1
#
_entry.id   AF-A0A6J7P056-F1
#
_cell.length_a   1.000
_cell.length_b   1.000
_cell.length_c   1.000
_cell.angle_alpha   90.00
_cell.angle_beta   90.00
_cell.angle_gamma   90.00
#
_symmetry.space_group_name_H-M   'P 1'
#
loop_
_entity.id
_entity.type
_entity.pdbx_description
1 polymer ?
#
loop_
_entity_poly.entity_id
_entity_poly.type
_entity_poly.pdbx_seq_one_letter_code
_entity_poly.pdbx_strand_id
1 'polypeptide(L)' 'MGLLQGQNWDFEDLAVACADAEQWSFLLLAAPEPLVGAASTPVVPVAVL' A
#
# COMPACT_ATOMS: atom_id res chain seq x y z
N MET A 1 14.98 1.29 -13.08
CA MET A 1 13.67 0.96 -13.70
C MET A 1 12.68 1.99 -13.22
N GLY A 2 11.94 2.69 -14.10
CA GLY A 2 11.03 3.79 -13.75
C GLY A 2 9.72 3.37 -13.07
N LEU A 3 9.75 2.31 -12.28
CA LEU A 3 8.62 1.83 -11.50
C LEU A 3 8.74 2.37 -10.07
N LEU A 4 7.62 2.84 -9.51
CA LEU A 4 7.56 3.25 -8.12
C LEU A 4 7.84 2.05 -7.21
N GLN A 5 8.55 2.29 -6.11
CA GLN A 5 8.88 1.27 -5.13
C GLN A 5 8.27 1.66 -3.79
N GLY A 6 7.55 0.73 -3.18
CA GLY A 6 7.06 0.85 -1.81
C GLY A 6 7.94 0.04 -0.87
N GLN A 7 8.27 0.58 0.30
CA GLN A 7 9.09 -0.07 1.31
C GLN A 7 8.43 0.12 2.68
N ASN A 8 8.77 -0.75 3.65
CA ASN A 8 8.28 -0.69 5.03
C ASN A 8 6.75 -0.79 5.17
N TRP A 9 6.14 -1.64 4.36
CA TRP A 9 4.72 -1.97 4.49
C TRP A 9 4.52 -2.92 5.67
N ASP A 10 3.40 -2.75 6.36
CA ASP A 10 2.88 -3.73 7.30
C ASP A 10 1.72 -4.48 6.63
N PHE A 11 1.77 -5.81 6.68
CA PHE A 11 0.79 -6.70 6.05
C PHE A 11 0.20 -7.71 7.03
N GLU A 12 0.50 -7.66 8.34
CA GLU A 12 0.08 -8.72 9.26
C GLU A 12 -1.45 -8.89 9.30
N ASP A 13 -2.20 -7.82 9.58
CA ASP A 13 -3.66 -7.86 9.63
C ASP A 13 -4.30 -8.11 8.26
N LEU A 14 -3.71 -7.55 7.20
CA LEU A 14 -4.20 -7.73 5.82
C LEU A 14 -4.09 -9.20 5.39
N ALA A 15 -3.00 -9.88 5.74
CA ALA A 15 -2.80 -11.29 5.38
C ALA A 15 -3.87 -12.19 6.01
N VAL A 16 -4.23 -11.93 7.28
CA VAL A 16 -5.33 -12.64 7.97
C VAL A 16 -6.67 -12.37 7.29
N ALA A 17 -7.00 -11.10 7.03
CA ALA A 17 -8.26 -10.72 6.40
C ALA A 17 -8.43 -11.32 4.98
N CYS A 18 -7.36 -11.33 4.17
CA CYS A 18 -7.37 -11.96 2.85
C CYS A 18 -7.59 -13.48 2.92
N ALA A 19 -6.96 -14.16 3.89
CA ALA A 19 -7.11 -15.60 4.06
C ALA A 19 -8.52 -15.98 4.51
N ASP A 20 -9.10 -15.24 5.45
CA ASP A 20 -10.47 -15.45 5.93
C ASP A 20 -11.52 -15.19 4.85
N ALA A 21 -11.27 -14.23 3.96
CA ALA A 21 -12.17 -13.87 2.86
C ALA A 21 -11.94 -14.68 1.57
N GLU A 22 -10.90 -15.52 1.51
CA GLU A 22 -10.41 -16.15 0.28
C GLU A 22 -10.25 -15.15 -0.90
N GLN A 23 -9.84 -13.91 -0.61
CA GLN A 23 -9.75 -12.81 -1.57
C GLN A 23 -8.40 -12.09 -1.47
N TRP A 24 -7.66 -12.03 -2.57
CA TRP A 24 -6.33 -11.38 -2.67
C TRP A 24 -6.30 -10.20 -3.64
N SER A 25 -7.44 -9.86 -4.21
CA SER A 25 -7.63 -8.67 -5.02
C SER A 25 -8.43 -7.65 -4.22
N PHE A 26 -7.89 -6.46 -4.05
CA PHE A 26 -8.48 -5.39 -3.26
C PHE A 26 -8.06 -4.04 -3.84
N LEU A 27 -8.82 -2.98 -3.50
CA LEU A 27 -8.41 -1.63 -3.85
C LEU A 27 -7.32 -1.16 -2.87
N LEU A 28 -6.14 -0.84 -3.40
CA LEU A 28 -5.07 -0.23 -2.64
C LEU A 28 -5.10 1.30 -2.78
N LEU A 29 -5.33 1.99 -1.67
CA LEU A 29 -5.17 3.43 -1.56
C LEU A 29 -3.81 3.72 -0.92
N ALA A 30 -2.86 4.21 -1.72
CA ALA A 30 -1.51 4.56 -1.26
C ALA A 30 -1.06 5.88 -1.87
N ALA A 31 -1.89 6.91 -1.69
CA ALA A 31 -1.63 8.23 -2.25
C ALA A 31 -0.37 8.85 -1.59
N PRO A 32 0.60 9.35 -2.38
CA PRO A 32 1.77 10.04 -1.86
C PRO A 32 1.43 11.41 -1.27
N GLU A 33 2.10 11.81 -0.18
CA GLU A 33 2.03 13.19 0.31
C GLU A 33 2.62 14.16 -0.75
N PRO A 34 1.97 15.30 -1.06
CA PRO A 34 2.32 16.19 -2.16
C PRO A 34 3.55 17.06 -1.87
N LEU A 35 4.73 16.44 -1.87
CA LEU A 35 6.01 17.10 -1.64
C LEU A 35 6.71 17.46 -2.98
N VAL A 36 6.85 18.77 -3.26
CA VAL A 36 7.48 19.25 -4.50
C VAL A 36 8.98 18.95 -4.52
N GLY A 37 9.46 18.33 -5.60
CA GLY A 37 10.89 18.05 -5.82
C GLY A 37 11.44 16.87 -5.01
N ALA A 38 10.61 16.15 -4.26
CA ALA A 38 11.04 15.02 -3.46
C ALA A 38 11.28 13.76 -4.33
N ALA A 39 12.30 12.97 -3.97
CA ALA A 39 12.59 11.68 -4.60
C ALA A 39 11.69 10.54 -4.06
N SER A 40 11.15 10.73 -2.85
CA SER A 40 10.22 9.81 -2.18
C SER A 40 9.31 10.59 -1.23
N THR A 41 8.28 9.93 -0.73
CA THR A 41 7.28 10.56 0.15
C THR A 41 6.58 9.48 0.97
N PRO A 42 6.19 9.76 2.23
CA PRO A 42 5.41 8.82 3.01
C PRO A 42 4.03 8.59 2.39
N VAL A 43 3.44 7.45 2.76
CA VAL A 43 2.05 7.08 2.45
C VAL A 43 1.39 6.55 3.73
N VAL A 44 0.06 6.65 3.79
CA VAL A 44 -0.76 5.95 4.78
C VAL A 44 -1.62 4.95 4.01
N PRO A 45 -1.11 3.72 3.78
CA PRO A 45 -1.76 2.79 2.88
C PRO A 45 -3.02 2.18 3.50
N VAL A 46 -4.07 2.05 2.71
CA VAL A 46 -5.33 1.39 3.09
C VAL A 46 -5.68 0.36 2.01
N ALA A 47 -5.94 -0.88 2.43
CA ALA A 47 -6.52 -1.91 1.58
C ALA A 47 -8.03 -2.00 1.84
N VAL A 48 -8.83 -1.93 0.77
CA VAL A 48 -10.29 -2.12 0.82
C VAL A 48 -10.61 -3.44 0.16
N LEU A 49 -10.91 -4.44 1.00
CA LEU A 49 -11.35 -5.78 0.63
C LEU A 49 -12.83 -5.81 0.22
#